data_AF-A0A5K0XDN2-F1
#
_entry.id   AF-A0A5K0XDN2-F1
#
_cell.length_a   1.000
_cell.length_b   1.000
_cell.length_c   1.000
_cell.angle_alpha   90.00
_cell.angle_beta   90.00
_cell.angle_gamma   90.00
#
_symmetry.space_group_name_H-M   'P 1'
#
loop_
_entity.id
_entity.type
_entity.pdbx_description
1 polymer ?
#
loop_
_entity_poly.entity_id
_entity_poly.type
_entity_poly.pdbx_seq_one_letter_code
_entity_poly.pdbx_strand_id
1 'polypeptide(L)' 'RNQELIKELSTPMPGSKDLFFPSKYSQSFLTQCKACLWKQHYSYWRNPQYNATRFLMTIVIALLFGTIFWKAGQKT' A
#
# COMPACT_ATOMS: atom_id res chain seq x y z
N ARG A 1 -36.80 -22.06 4.90
CA ARG A 1 -36.57 -20.66 5.34
C ARG A 1 -35.35 -19.99 4.66
N ASN A 2 -34.09 -20.29 5.00
CA ASN A 2 -32.93 -19.60 4.38
C ASN A 2 -32.81 -19.84 2.87
N GLN A 3 -33.05 -21.08 2.41
CA GLN A 3 -33.02 -21.42 0.98
C GLN A 3 -34.11 -20.70 0.18
N GLU A 4 -35.30 -20.54 0.75
CA GLU A 4 -36.42 -19.83 0.13
C GLU A 4 -36.16 -18.33 0.06
N LEU A 5 -35.64 -17.73 1.14
CA LEU A 5 -35.20 -16.33 1.17
C LEU A 5 -34.10 -16.05 0.14
N ILE A 6 -33.11 -16.95 0.02
CA ILE A 6 -32.07 -16.82 -1.00
C ILE A 6 -32.69 -16.86 -2.39
N LYS A 7 -33.64 -17.78 -2.63
CA LYS A 7 -34.30 -17.89 -3.93
C LYS A 7 -35.04 -16.60 -4.28
N GLU A 8 -35.82 -16.05 -3.36
CA GLU A 8 -36.57 -14.80 -3.52
C GLU A 8 -35.65 -13.59 -3.77
N LEU A 9 -34.56 -13.47 -3.00
CA LEU A 9 -33.60 -12.37 -3.14
C LEU A 9 -32.71 -12.50 -4.38
N SER A 10 -32.48 -13.72 -4.87
CA SER A 10 -31.71 -13.98 -6.09
C SER A 10 -32.52 -13.77 -7.37
N THR A 11 -33.87 -13.79 -7.27
CA THR A 11 -34.73 -13.51 -8.41
C THR A 11 -34.85 -12.00 -8.59
N PRO A 12 -34.41 -11.45 -9.74
CA PRO A 12 -34.54 -10.03 -10.01
C PRO A 12 -36.02 -9.65 -10.20
N MET A 13 -36.40 -8.43 -9.80
CA MET A 13 -37.79 -7.97 -9.89
C MET A 13 -38.27 -7.90 -11.35
N PRO A 14 -39.55 -8.22 -11.64
CA PRO A 14 -40.13 -8.02 -12.96
C PRO A 14 -39.92 -6.59 -13.47
N GLY A 15 -39.29 -6.44 -14.64
CA GLY A 15 -38.96 -5.13 -15.22
C GLY A 15 -37.58 -4.58 -14.85
N SER A 16 -36.80 -5.27 -14.01
CA SER A 16 -35.39 -4.94 -13.78
C SER A 16 -34.57 -5.15 -15.06
N LYS A 17 -33.58 -4.30 -15.28
CA LYS A 17 -32.58 -4.46 -16.34
C LYS A 17 -31.31 -5.03 -15.76
N ASP A 18 -30.59 -5.83 -16.56
CA ASP A 18 -29.28 -6.32 -16.18
C ASP A 18 -28.33 -5.15 -15.88
N LEU A 19 -27.43 -5.35 -14.91
CA LEU A 19 -26.41 -4.36 -14.61
C LEU A 19 -25.49 -4.20 -15.82
N PHE A 20 -25.53 -3.02 -16.42
CA PHE A 20 -24.60 -2.63 -17.47
C PHE A 20 -23.44 -1.86 -16.86
N PHE A 21 -22.22 -2.36 -17.07
CA PHE A 21 -21.00 -1.66 -16.71
C PHE A 21 -20.34 -1.11 -17.98
N PRO A 22 -20.01 0.20 -18.03
CA PRO A 22 -19.38 0.79 -19.21
C PRO A 22 -17.95 0.29 -19.44
N SER A 23 -17.32 -0.28 -18.41
CA SER A 23 -15.96 -0.84 -18.47
C SER A 23 -15.82 -2.04 -17.55
N LYS A 24 -14.90 -2.95 -17.91
CA LYS A 24 -14.56 -4.13 -17.09
C LYS A 24 -14.06 -3.77 -15.68
N TYR A 25 -13.38 -2.63 -15.55
CA TYR A 25 -12.82 -2.14 -14.29
C TYR A 25 -13.41 -0.79 -13.92
N SER A 26 -13.56 -0.53 -12.62
CA SER A 26 -14.15 0.72 -12.10
C SER A 26 -13.26 1.95 -12.34
N GLN A 27 -11.95 1.76 -12.48
CA GLN A 27 -10.97 2.83 -12.69
C GLN A 27 -9.81 2.32 -13.55
N SER A 28 -9.10 3.23 -14.21
CA SER A 28 -7.91 2.90 -14.99
C SER A 28 -6.81 2.31 -14.10
N PHE A 29 -5.91 1.51 -14.69
CA PHE A 29 -4.79 0.91 -13.97
C PHE A 29 -3.91 1.97 -13.26
N LEU A 30 -3.63 3.09 -13.93
CA LEU A 30 -2.82 4.17 -13.36
C LEU A 30 -3.51 4.83 -12.17
N THR A 31 -4.83 5.00 -12.21
CA THR A 31 -5.61 5.54 -11.09
C THR A 31 -5.53 4.60 -9.88
N GLN A 32 -5.72 3.30 -10.10
CA GLN A 32 -5.62 2.29 -9.03
C GLN A 32 -4.20 2.24 -8.45
N CYS A 33 -3.17 2.27 -9.30
CA CYS A 33 -1.77 2.30 -8.88
C CYS A 33 -1.47 3.51 -7.98
N LYS A 34 -1.89 4.72 -8.39
CA LYS A 34 -1.76 5.93 -7.57
C LYS A 34 -2.48 5.79 -6.22
N ALA A 35 -3.69 5.25 -6.22
CA ALA A 35 -4.45 5.03 -4.99
C ALA A 35 -3.75 4.03 -4.04
N CYS A 36 -3.18 2.95 -4.57
CA CYS A 36 -2.40 1.99 -3.81
C CYS A 36 -1.12 2.60 -3.23
N LEU A 37 -0.38 3.38 -4.02
CA LEU A 37 0.81 4.08 -3.56
C LEU A 37 0.49 5.09 -2.46
N TRP A 38 -0.61 5.83 -2.60
CA TRP A 38 -1.09 6.75 -1.58
C TRP A 38 -1.43 6.03 -0.28
N LYS A 39 -2.19 4.92 -0.36
CA LYS A 39 -2.49 4.08 0.81
C LYS A 39 -1.22 3.55 1.48
N GLN A 40 -0.26 3.09 0.68
CA GLN A 40 1.01 2.59 1.20
C GLN A 40 1.82 3.70 1.86
N HIS A 41 1.85 4.90 1.27
CA HIS A 41 2.52 6.07 1.84
C HIS A 41 1.92 6.43 3.21
N TYR A 42 0.59 6.52 3.32
CA TYR A 42 -0.07 6.78 4.61
C TYR A 42 0.20 5.68 5.64
N SER A 43 0.12 4.41 5.22
CA SER A 43 0.43 3.27 6.10
C SER A 43 1.89 3.31 6.59
N TYR A 44 2.81 3.67 5.70
CA TYR A 44 4.23 3.81 5.99
C TYR A 44 4.50 4.89 7.04
N TRP A 45 3.86 6.06 6.92
CA TRP A 45 4.01 7.15 7.90
C TRP A 45 3.26 6.92 9.21
N ARG A 46 2.21 6.08 9.20
CA ARG A 46 1.47 5.69 10.41
C ARG A 46 2.22 4.68 11.27
N ASN A 47 3.33 4.11 10.78
CA ASN A 47 4.25 3.25 11.54
C ASN A 47 5.60 3.94 11.80
N PRO A 48 5.64 5.03 12.59
CA PRO A 48 6.85 5.82 12.80
C PRO A 48 7.97 5.03 13.48
N GLN A 49 7.65 4.01 14.28
CA GLN A 49 8.63 3.17 14.97
C GLN A 49 9.57 2.44 14.00
N TYR A 50 9.03 1.83 12.95
CA TYR A 50 9.83 1.12 11.94
C TYR A 50 10.76 2.06 11.18
N ASN A 51 10.28 3.26 10.84
CA ASN A 51 11.06 4.26 10.12
C ASN A 51 12.18 4.83 11.01
N ALA A 52 11.88 5.11 12.27
CA ALA A 52 12.86 5.59 13.24
C ALA A 52 14.00 4.59 13.45
N THR A 53 13.69 3.29 13.60
CA THR A 53 14.71 2.23 13.71
C THR A 53 15.59 2.20 12.47
N ARG A 54 15.01 2.34 11.27
CA ARG A 54 15.78 2.35 10.02
C ARG A 54 16.75 3.53 9.95
N PHE A 55 16.30 4.74 10.29
CA PHE A 55 17.16 5.91 10.32
C PHE A 55 18.26 5.81 11.38
N LEU A 56 17.91 5.34 12.59
CA LEU A 56 18.87 5.16 13.68
C LEU A 56 19.96 4.15 13.28
N MET A 57 19.58 3.00 12.70
CA MET A 57 20.54 2.00 12.22
C MET A 57 21.47 2.58 11.15
N THR A 58 20.94 3.34 10.18
CA THR A 58 21.76 3.99 9.16
C THR A 58 22.75 4.98 9.78
N ILE A 59 22.32 5.79 10.77
CA ILE A 59 23.21 6.73 11.47
C ILE A 59 24.32 5.98 12.23
N VAL A 60 23.96 4.93 12.97
CA VAL A 60 24.93 4.11 13.71
C VAL A 60 25.96 3.50 12.77
N ILE A 61 25.52 2.91 11.65
CA ILE A 61 26.40 2.33 10.64
C ILE A 61 27.32 3.41 10.04
N ALA A 62 26.77 4.56 9.67
CA ALA A 62 27.55 5.66 9.12
C ALA A 62 28.62 6.18 10.12
N LEU A 63 28.28 6.28 11.41
CA LEU A 63 29.23 6.67 12.45
C LEU A 63 30.31 5.60 12.66
N LEU A 64 29.95 4.31 12.69
CA LEU A 64 30.92 3.22 12.81
C LEU A 64 31.93 3.24 11.67
N PHE A 65 31.47 3.28 10.42
CA PHE A 65 32.38 3.34 9.27
C PHE A 65 33.16 4.65 9.22
N GLY A 66 32.51 5.78 9.48
CA GLY A 66 33.17 7.09 9.51
C GLY A 66 34.27 7.19 10.57
N THR A 67 34.08 6.55 11.73
CA THR A 67 35.08 6.50 12.80
C THR A 67 36.19 5.49 12.54
N ILE A 68 35.87 4.29 12.04
CA ILE A 68 36.88 3.26 11.69
C ILE A 68 37.83 3.79 10.60
N PHE A 69 37.29 4.44 9.58
CA PHE A 69 38.07 5.01 8.49
C PHE A 69 38.45 6.47 8.73
N TRP A 70 38.29 6.97 9.96
CA TRP A 70 38.64 8.34 10.30
C TRP A 70 40.13 8.59 10.06
N LYS A 71 40.44 9.51 9.15
CA LYS A 71 41.82 9.85 8.72
C LYS A 71 42.62 8.70 8.08
N ALA A 72 41.98 7.59 7.71
CA ALA A 72 42.65 6.48 7.01
C ALA A 72 43.27 6.90 5.65
N GLY A 73 42.85 8.04 5.10
CA GLY A 73 43.39 8.62 3.86
C GLY A 73 44.49 9.68 4.01
N GLN A 74 45.00 9.99 5.21
CA GLN A 74 46.05 11.01 5.39
C GLN A 74 47.48 10.51 5.03
N LYS A 75 47.62 9.75 3.94
CA LYS A 75 48.93 9.41 3.37
C LYS A 75 49.05 9.92 1.94
N THR A 76 49.49 11.17 1.84
CA THR A 76 50.34 11.69 0.75
C THR A 76 51.14 12.86 1.27
#